data_AF-Q2RYG7-F1
#
_entry.id   AF-Q2RYG7-F1
#
_cell.length_a   1.000
_cell.length_b   1.000
_cell.length_c   1.000
_cell.angle_alpha   90.00
_cell.angle_beta   90.00
_cell.angle_gamma   90.00
#
_symmetry.space_group_name_H-M   'P 1'
#
loop_
_entity.id
_entity.type
_entity.pdbx_description
1 polymer ?
#
loop_
_entity_poly.entity_id
_entity_poly.type
_entity_poly.pdbx_seq_one_letter_code
_entity_poly.pdbx_strand_id
1 'polypeptide(L)'
;MTERKLNPPTDNRKPLTERPSQHPEPGQGPGRMMDPNIPGMLRLAVFLGFALIVARTMPDGLLPHALASLLNFAALASCLVASLRREPIWQDHLTRWDEAAVLMAVSLLAGAFADPQVLEGYRQAAGLGS
;
A
#
# COMPACT_ATOMS: atom_id res chain seq x y z
N MET A 1 54.99 -18.20 60.52
CA MET A 1 54.41 -18.88 59.34
C MET A 1 52.93 -18.55 59.36
N THR A 2 52.51 -17.53 58.61
CA THR A 2 51.18 -16.91 58.73
C THR A 2 50.47 -17.09 57.40
N GLU A 3 49.54 -18.04 57.33
CA GLU A 3 48.74 -18.29 56.12
C GLU A 3 47.80 -17.11 55.87
N ARG A 4 48.06 -16.33 54.81
CA ARG A 4 47.05 -15.43 54.23
C ARG A 4 46.02 -16.28 53.51
N LYS A 5 44.85 -16.47 54.12
CA LYS A 5 43.65 -16.94 53.41
C LYS A 5 43.28 -15.92 52.32
N LEU A 6 43.49 -16.30 51.07
CA LEU A 6 43.07 -15.57 49.90
C LEU A 6 41.56 -15.74 49.75
N ASN A 7 40.77 -14.67 49.95
CA ASN A 7 39.35 -14.70 49.65
C ASN A 7 39.16 -14.87 48.13
N PRO A 8 38.29 -15.78 47.66
CA PRO A 8 37.98 -15.88 46.24
C PRO A 8 37.15 -14.67 45.78
N PRO A 9 37.29 -14.24 44.51
CA PRO A 9 36.50 -13.16 43.96
C PRO A 9 35.02 -13.53 43.96
N THR A 10 34.19 -12.67 44.55
CA THR A 10 32.73 -12.74 44.46
C THR A 10 32.32 -12.51 43.01
N ASP A 11 32.06 -13.60 42.30
CA ASP A 11 31.46 -13.59 40.97
C ASP A 11 30.02 -13.09 41.07
N ASN A 12 29.82 -11.82 40.69
CA ASN A 12 28.53 -11.12 40.75
C ASN A 12 27.68 -11.36 39.50
N ARG A 13 27.89 -12.47 38.78
CA ARG A 13 27.04 -12.90 37.68
C ARG A 13 25.73 -13.44 38.24
N LYS A 14 24.73 -12.56 38.33
CA LYS A 14 23.34 -12.99 38.48
C LYS A 14 22.99 -13.99 37.37
N PRO A 15 22.36 -15.12 37.68
CA PRO A 15 21.90 -16.06 36.66
C PRO A 15 20.90 -15.35 35.74
N LEU A 16 21.00 -15.57 34.43
CA LEU A 16 20.17 -15.00 33.36
C LEU A 16 18.68 -15.39 33.43
N THR A 17 18.24 -16.01 34.52
CA THR A 17 16.90 -16.60 34.69
C THR A 17 15.83 -15.59 35.14
N GLU A 18 16.21 -14.35 35.44
CA GLU A 18 15.26 -13.28 35.77
C GLU A 18 15.36 -12.12 34.77
N ARG A 19 15.06 -12.38 33.50
CA ARG A 19 14.42 -11.33 32.71
C ARG A 19 12.96 -11.33 33.12
N PRO A 20 12.46 -10.33 33.86
CA PRO A 20 11.03 -10.22 34.10
C PRO A 20 10.34 -10.21 32.75
N SER A 21 9.46 -11.18 32.55
CA SER A 21 8.52 -11.25 31.45
C SER A 21 7.95 -9.86 31.27
N GLN A 22 8.26 -9.23 30.13
CA GLN A 22 7.65 -7.97 29.73
C GLN A 22 6.16 -8.26 29.52
N HIS A 23 5.40 -8.24 30.60
CA HIS A 23 3.96 -8.12 30.56
C HIS A 23 3.69 -6.67 30.15
N PRO A 24 3.12 -6.40 28.96
CA PRO A 24 2.79 -5.04 28.61
C PRO A 24 1.66 -4.56 29.53
N GLU A 25 1.97 -3.55 30.34
CA GLU A 25 1.02 -2.81 31.17
C GLU A 25 -0.05 -2.14 30.26
N PRO A 26 -1.33 -2.21 30.61
CA PRO A 26 -2.41 -1.62 29.83
C PRO A 26 -2.61 -0.14 30.23
N GLY A 27 -1.84 0.77 29.63
CA GLY A 27 -2.13 2.20 29.73
C GLY A 27 -0.95 3.16 29.53
N GLN A 28 -0.94 3.89 28.39
CA GLN A 28 -0.18 5.13 28.08
C GLN A 28 1.37 5.05 28.00
N GLY A 29 2.13 5.51 26.99
CA GLY A 29 2.07 6.40 25.78
C GLY A 29 3.57 6.66 25.35
N PRO A 30 4.03 7.54 24.42
CA PRO A 30 3.46 8.31 23.30
C PRO A 30 4.05 7.87 21.92
N GLY A 31 3.21 7.54 20.97
CA GLY A 31 3.64 7.11 19.65
C GLY A 31 2.58 6.22 19.09
N ARG A 32 1.56 6.83 18.49
CA ARG A 32 0.63 6.08 17.64
C ARG A 32 1.50 5.43 16.58
N MET A 33 1.88 4.16 16.76
CA MET A 33 2.44 3.35 15.68
C MET A 33 1.38 3.42 14.59
N MET A 34 1.64 4.29 13.60
CA MET A 34 0.73 4.49 12.49
C MET A 34 0.61 3.13 11.82
N ASP A 35 -0.61 2.63 11.67
CA ASP A 35 -0.83 1.36 11.00
C ASP A 35 -0.10 1.40 9.63
N PRO A 36 0.82 0.47 9.36
CA PRO A 36 1.64 0.47 8.15
C PRO A 36 0.80 0.42 6.86
N ASN A 37 -0.48 0.03 6.95
CA ASN A 37 -1.41 0.01 5.83
C ASN A 37 -1.91 1.40 5.44
N ILE A 38 -1.95 2.36 6.37
CA ILE A 38 -2.49 3.71 6.13
C ILE A 38 -1.85 4.42 4.93
N PRO A 39 -0.51 4.48 4.78
CA PRO A 39 0.09 5.12 3.61
C PRO A 39 -0.31 4.45 2.29
N GLY A 40 -0.51 3.12 2.27
CA GLY A 40 -0.98 2.38 1.09
C GLY A 40 -2.43 2.72 0.76
N MET A 41 -3.31 2.67 1.75
CA MET A 41 -4.73 3.02 1.59
C MET A 41 -4.91 4.47 1.15
N LEU A 42 -4.10 5.39 1.68
CA LEU A 42 -4.17 6.81 1.30
C LEU A 42 -3.79 7.01 -0.17
N ARG A 43 -2.72 6.38 -0.65
CA ARG A 43 -2.35 6.45 -2.08
C ARG A 43 -3.43 5.88 -2.97
N LEU A 44 -3.96 4.71 -2.60
CA LEU A 44 -5.06 4.09 -3.33
C LEU A 44 -6.28 5.01 -3.41
N ALA A 45 -6.70 5.59 -2.28
CA ALA A 45 -7.82 6.53 -2.22
C ALA A 45 -7.56 7.80 -3.05
N VAL A 46 -6.34 8.33 -3.05
CA VAL A 46 -5.95 9.47 -3.87
C VAL A 46 -6.03 9.13 -5.36
N PHE A 47 -5.50 7.98 -5.79
CA PHE A 47 -5.59 7.55 -7.18
C PHE A 47 -7.04 7.34 -7.62
N LEU A 48 -7.85 6.66 -6.80
CA LEU A 48 -9.26 6.42 -7.10
C LEU A 48 -10.04 7.72 -7.18
N GLY A 49 -9.89 8.60 -6.19
CA GLY A 49 -10.57 9.89 -6.13
C GLY A 49 -10.15 10.81 -7.28
N PHE A 50 -8.86 10.88 -7.59
CA PHE A 50 -8.36 11.64 -8.74
C PHE A 50 -8.93 11.10 -10.06
N ALA A 51 -8.90 9.78 -10.25
CA ALA A 51 -9.44 9.16 -11.46
C ALA A 51 -10.94 9.42 -11.61
N LEU A 52 -11.72 9.39 -10.52
CA LEU A 52 -13.15 9.70 -10.54
C LEU A 52 -13.42 11.18 -10.87
N ILE A 53 -12.66 12.10 -10.28
CA ILE A 53 -12.80 13.54 -10.55
C ILE A 53 -12.53 13.82 -12.03
N VAL A 54 -11.44 13.27 -12.58
CA VAL A 54 -11.09 13.44 -14.00
C VAL A 54 -12.09 12.73 -14.90
N ALA A 55 -12.56 11.53 -14.56
CA ALA A 55 -13.57 10.84 -15.34
C ALA A 55 -14.91 11.59 -15.35
N ARG A 56 -15.22 12.36 -14.29
CA ARG A 56 -16.44 13.17 -14.21
C ARG A 56 -16.42 14.41 -15.11
N THR A 57 -15.25 14.87 -15.55
CA THR A 57 -15.18 15.98 -16.53
C THR A 57 -15.40 15.52 -17.97
N MET A 58 -15.47 14.21 -18.21
CA MET A 58 -15.75 13.62 -19.52
C MET A 58 -17.28 13.55 -19.78
N PRO A 59 -17.71 13.47 -21.05
CA PRO A 59 -19.12 13.32 -21.40
C PRO A 59 -19.77 12.07 -20.78
N ASP A 60 -21.07 12.13 -20.48
CA ASP A 60 -21.82 11.17 -19.64
C ASP A 60 -21.90 9.70 -20.15
N GLY A 61 -21.23 9.33 -21.23
CA GLY A 61 -21.07 7.92 -21.66
C GLY A 61 -19.62 7.42 -21.71
N LEU A 62 -18.65 8.34 -21.59
CA LEU A 62 -17.21 8.04 -21.64
C LEU A 62 -16.62 7.79 -20.26
N LEU A 63 -17.37 8.06 -19.19
CA LEU A 63 -16.90 7.94 -17.82
C LEU A 63 -16.28 6.57 -17.51
N PRO A 64 -16.91 5.41 -17.84
CA PRO A 64 -16.31 4.10 -17.57
C PRO A 64 -15.01 3.88 -18.36
N HIS A 65 -14.92 4.37 -19.60
CA HIS A 65 -13.72 4.28 -20.44
C HIS A 65 -12.56 5.11 -19.88
N ALA A 66 -12.86 6.35 -19.50
CA ALA A 66 -11.87 7.27 -18.93
C ALA A 66 -11.36 6.75 -17.58
N LEU A 67 -12.28 6.29 -16.73
CA LEU A 67 -11.97 5.70 -15.43
C LEU A 67 -11.10 4.45 -15.57
N ALA A 68 -11.47 3.52 -16.45
CA ALA A 68 -10.69 2.31 -16.73
C ALA A 68 -9.27 2.68 -17.20
N SER A 69 -9.14 3.58 -18.16
CA SER A 69 -7.83 3.99 -18.69
C SER A 69 -6.94 4.61 -17.61
N LEU A 70 -7.48 5.55 -16.83
CA LEU A 70 -6.75 6.22 -15.76
C LEU A 70 -6.28 5.24 -14.67
N LEU A 71 -7.16 4.33 -14.24
CA LEU A 71 -6.83 3.33 -13.23
C LEU A 71 -5.81 2.32 -13.74
N ASN A 72 -5.88 1.94 -15.02
CA ASN A 72 -4.88 1.07 -15.65
C ASN A 72 -3.48 1.71 -15.63
N PHE A 73 -3.38 2.98 -16.03
CA PHE A 73 -2.11 3.71 -15.97
C PHE A 73 -1.60 3.84 -14.53
N ALA A 74 -2.48 4.11 -13.56
CA ALA A 74 -2.10 4.15 -12.15
C ALA A 74 -1.59 2.79 -11.65
N ALA A 75 -2.24 1.69 -12.03
CA ALA A 75 -1.80 0.34 -11.68
C ALA A 75 -0.41 0.02 -12.25
N LEU A 76 -0.18 0.33 -13.53
CA LEU A 76 1.12 0.15 -14.19
C LEU A 76 2.21 1.00 -13.53
N ALA A 77 1.91 2.26 -13.20
CA ALA A 77 2.84 3.12 -12.47
C ALA A 77 3.18 2.55 -11.09
N SER A 78 2.19 2.05 -10.34
CA SER A 78 2.42 1.42 -9.03
C SER A 78 3.29 0.16 -9.15
N CYS A 79 3.03 -0.72 -10.11
CA CYS A 79 3.88 -1.88 -10.42
C CYS A 79 5.31 -1.46 -10.78
N LEU A 80 5.47 -0.44 -11.63
CA LEU A 80 6.79 0.05 -12.03
C LEU A 80 7.58 0.54 -10.82
N VAL A 81 6.95 1.33 -9.94
CA VAL A 81 7.67 1.87 -8.79
C VAL A 81 7.93 0.79 -7.74
N ALA A 82 7.03 -0.18 -7.56
CA ALA A 82 7.28 -1.36 -6.72
C ALA A 82 8.48 -2.16 -7.23
N SER A 83 8.57 -2.36 -8.55
CA SER A 83 9.68 -3.04 -9.22
C SER A 83 11.01 -2.29 -9.05
N LEU A 84 11.01 -0.97 -9.28
CA LEU A 84 12.20 -0.13 -9.12
C LEU A 84 12.69 -0.07 -7.68
N ARG A 85 11.78 -0.13 -6.70
CA ARG A 85 12.11 -0.19 -5.27
C ARG A 85 12.42 -1.60 -4.77
N ARG A 86 12.31 -2.62 -5.62
CA ARG A 86 12.47 -4.04 -5.28
C ARG A 86 11.63 -4.42 -4.07
N GLU A 87 10.40 -3.92 -4.04
CA GLU A 87 9.48 -4.16 -2.95
C GLU A 87 9.09 -5.65 -2.92
N PRO A 88 9.23 -6.34 -1.77
CA PRO A 88 8.89 -7.75 -1.66
C PRO A 88 7.38 -7.95 -1.87
N ILE A 89 7.03 -9.02 -2.60
CA ILE A 89 5.65 -9.32 -2.99
C ILE A 89 4.83 -9.84 -1.79
N TRP A 90 5.49 -10.55 -0.86
CA TRP A 90 4.83 -11.19 0.28
C TRP A 90 5.22 -10.46 1.57
N GLN A 91 4.30 -9.62 2.07
CA GLN A 91 4.42 -8.85 3.31
C GLN A 91 3.10 -8.93 4.07
N ASP A 92 3.16 -8.80 5.39
CA ASP A 92 1.96 -8.79 6.26
C ASP A 92 1.21 -7.44 6.24
N HIS A 93 1.63 -6.50 5.38
CA HIS A 93 1.03 -5.18 5.22
C HIS A 93 0.79 -4.85 3.76
N LEU A 94 -0.10 -3.89 3.51
CA LEU A 94 -0.52 -3.46 2.18
C LEU A 94 0.67 -2.88 1.41
N THR A 95 1.17 -3.66 0.45
CA THR A 95 2.28 -3.27 -0.41
C THR A 95 1.79 -2.49 -1.62
N ARG A 96 2.73 -1.93 -2.39
CA ARG A 96 2.42 -1.30 -3.68
C ARG A 96 1.99 -2.32 -4.73
N TRP A 97 2.29 -3.60 -4.54
CA TRP A 97 1.77 -4.67 -5.39
C TRP A 97 0.26 -4.86 -5.17
N ASP A 98 -0.18 -4.86 -3.91
CA ASP A 98 -1.60 -4.95 -3.57
C ASP A 98 -2.37 -3.73 -4.08
N GLU A 99 -1.80 -2.52 -3.92
CA GLU A 99 -2.35 -1.28 -4.47
C GLU A 99 -2.54 -1.39 -5.99
N ALA A 100 -1.53 -1.85 -6.72
CA ALA A 100 -1.60 -2.03 -8.17
C ALA A 100 -2.63 -3.10 -8.58
N ALA A 101 -2.73 -4.19 -7.82
CA ALA A 101 -3.71 -5.25 -8.08
C ALA A 101 -5.15 -4.74 -7.93
N VAL A 102 -5.43 -3.96 -6.87
CA VAL A 102 -6.75 -3.35 -6.68
C VAL A 102 -7.05 -2.34 -7.78
N LEU A 103 -6.11 -1.45 -8.12
CA LEU A 103 -6.29 -0.49 -9.21
C LEU A 103 -6.57 -1.19 -10.55
N MET A 104 -5.85 -2.27 -10.84
CA MET A 104 -6.08 -3.09 -12.03
C MET A 104 -7.45 -3.77 -12.00
N ALA A 105 -7.85 -4.36 -10.88
CA ALA A 105 -9.15 -5.02 -10.74
C ALA A 105 -10.30 -4.01 -10.95
N VAL A 106 -10.21 -2.82 -10.35
CA VAL A 106 -11.21 -1.76 -10.55
C VAL A 106 -11.18 -1.23 -11.99
N SER A 107 -10.01 -1.11 -12.60
CA SER A 107 -9.87 -0.76 -14.02
C SER A 107 -10.61 -1.74 -14.93
N LEU A 108 -10.41 -3.04 -14.71
CA LEU A 108 -11.05 -4.09 -15.50
C LEU A 108 -12.57 -4.08 -15.28
N LEU A 109 -13.01 -3.88 -14.04
CA LEU A 109 -14.43 -3.75 -13.73
C LEU A 109 -15.05 -2.54 -14.42
N ALA A 110 -14.39 -1.37 -14.37
CA ALA A 110 -14.85 -0.17 -15.07
C ALA A 110 -14.89 -0.38 -16.59
N GLY A 111 -13.89 -1.06 -17.14
CA GLY A 111 -13.84 -1.44 -18.55
C GLY A 111 -14.96 -2.39 -18.97
N ALA A 112 -15.41 -3.28 -18.07
CA ALA A 112 -16.53 -4.18 -18.35
C ALA A 112 -17.87 -3.45 -18.52
N PHE A 113 -18.03 -2.26 -17.91
CA PHE A 113 -19.19 -1.39 -18.09
C PHE A 113 -19.02 -0.37 -19.23
N ALA A 114 -17.87 -0.39 -19.91
CA ALA A 114 -17.55 0.54 -20.97
C ALA A 114 -18.16 0.06 -22.29
N ASP A 115 -19.17 0.77 -22.81
CA ASP A 115 -19.82 0.43 -24.08
C ASP A 115 -18.98 0.91 -25.29
N PRO A 116 -18.37 0.00 -26.07
CA PRO A 116 -17.53 0.38 -27.21
C PRO A 116 -18.29 1.20 -28.26
N GLN A 117 -19.61 1.03 -28.39
CA GLN A 117 -20.41 1.79 -29.36
C GLN A 117 -20.45 3.29 -29.03
N VAL A 118 -20.46 3.62 -27.73
CA VAL A 118 -20.42 5.02 -27.28
C VAL A 118 -19.09 5.66 -27.68
N LEU A 119 -17.97 4.95 -27.46
CA LEU A 119 -16.65 5.44 -27.84
C LEU A 119 -16.53 5.65 -29.36
N GLU A 120 -17.03 4.71 -30.15
CA GLU A 120 -17.06 4.83 -31.61
C GLU A 120 -17.91 6.01 -32.09
N GLY A 121 -19.08 6.23 -31.48
CA GLY A 121 -19.93 7.39 -31.74
C GLY A 121 -19.21 8.71 -31.48
N TYR A 122 -18.50 8.81 -30.35
CA TYR A 122 -17.67 9.99 -30.06
C TYR A 122 -16.49 10.14 -31.03
N ARG A 123 -15.84 9.04 -31.42
CA ARG A 123 -14.72 9.06 -32.36
C ARG A 123 -15.15 9.53 -33.75
N GLN A 124 -16.32 9.09 -34.22
CA GLN A 124 -16.91 9.55 -35.46
C GLN A 124 -17.34 11.02 -35.39
N ALA A 125 -18.02 11.42 -34.30
CA ALA A 125 -18.43 12.82 -34.08
C ALA A 125 -17.23 13.78 -34.00
N ALA A 126 -16.10 13.32 -33.47
CA ALA A 126 -14.85 14.07 -33.40
C ALA A 126 -14.06 14.09 -34.72
N GLY A 127 -14.52 13.40 -35.78
CA GLY A 127 -13.81 13.31 -37.06
C GLY A 127 -12.53 12.46 -37.02
N LEU A 128 -12.37 11.61 -35.99
CA LEU A 128 -11.20 10.75 -35.77
C LEU A 128 -11.39 9.32 -36.33
N GLY A 129 -12.48 9.09 -37.06
CA GLY A 129 -12.78 7.85 -37.78
C GLY A 129 -12.63 8.06 -39.28
N SER A 130 -11.40 7.94 -39.78
CA SER A 130 -11.09 7.84 -41.21
C SER A 130 -10.54 6.46 -41.53
#